data_AF-A0A212C4H7-F1
#
_entry.id   AF-A0A212C4H7-F1
#
_cell.length_a   1.000
_cell.length_b   1.000
_cell.length_c   1.000
_cell.angle_alpha   90.00
_cell.angle_beta   90.00
_cell.angle_gamma   90.00
#
_symmetry.space_group_name_H-M   'P 1'
#
loop_
_entity.id
_entity.type
_entity.pdbx_description
1 polymer ?
#
loop_
_entity_poly.entity_id
_entity_poly.type
_entity_poly.pdbx_seq_one_letter_code
_entity_poly.pdbx_strand_id
1 'polypeptide(L)'
;MAKAAGVVRLLLGFTALWLSLLGARTASASKAVTAHLAAKWPETPLLLEASEFIAEESNEKFWQFLETVQELAIYKQTESDYSYNNLILKKAGQFLDNLHINLLKFAFSIRAYSPTIQMFQQIAADEPPPDGCAAFVVIHKKHTCKINEIKKLLKKATSRPRPYLFKGDHKFPTDKENLPVIILYAEVGTRAFRKFHTVLSEKAQNGEILYVLRHYIQKPSSQKMNLSGYGVELAIKSTEYKALDDTQVK
;
A
#
# COMPACT_ATOMS: atom_id res chain seq x y z
N MET A 1 5.88 -62.95 -43.06
CA MET A 1 6.75 -61.88 -42.49
C MET A 1 6.72 -60.55 -43.24
N ALA A 2 6.26 -60.47 -44.51
CA ALA A 2 6.28 -59.22 -45.30
C ALA A 2 5.26 -58.13 -44.88
N LYS A 3 4.10 -58.50 -44.30
CA LYS A 3 3.06 -57.53 -43.88
C LYS A 3 3.46 -56.67 -42.67
N ALA A 4 4.25 -57.21 -41.74
CA ALA A 4 4.67 -56.49 -40.55
C ALA A 4 5.70 -55.37 -40.84
N ALA A 5 6.62 -55.62 -41.79
CA ALA A 5 7.64 -54.65 -42.17
C ALA A 5 7.06 -53.40 -42.85
N GLY A 6 5.96 -53.54 -43.60
CA GLY A 6 5.25 -52.41 -44.24
C GLY A 6 4.55 -51.51 -43.23
N VAL A 7 3.93 -52.10 -42.20
CA VAL A 7 3.24 -51.35 -41.12
C VAL A 7 4.25 -50.59 -40.25
N VAL A 8 5.41 -51.20 -39.96
CA VAL A 8 6.49 -50.54 -39.20
C VAL A 8 7.11 -49.38 -40.00
N ARG A 9 7.30 -49.53 -41.32
CA ARG A 9 7.75 -48.43 -42.19
C ARG A 9 6.73 -47.29 -42.29
N LEU A 10 5.43 -47.59 -42.32
CA LEU A 10 4.38 -46.57 -42.32
C LEU A 10 4.36 -45.81 -40.98
N LEU A 11 4.44 -46.51 -39.85
CA LEU A 11 4.46 -45.91 -38.51
C LEU A 11 5.72 -45.06 -38.27
N LEU A 12 6.89 -45.51 -38.76
CA LEU A 12 8.14 -44.72 -38.71
C LEU A 12 8.07 -43.48 -39.62
N GLY A 13 7.42 -43.58 -40.78
CA GLY A 13 7.16 -42.44 -41.67
C GLY A 13 6.20 -41.42 -41.04
N PHE A 14 5.12 -41.88 -40.42
CA PHE A 14 4.16 -41.00 -39.72
C PHE A 14 4.77 -40.33 -38.50
N THR A 15 5.62 -41.02 -37.73
CA THR A 15 6.31 -40.43 -36.57
C THR A 15 7.39 -39.42 -36.98
N ALA A 16 8.11 -39.66 -38.07
CA ALA A 16 9.06 -38.70 -38.63
C ALA A 16 8.35 -37.45 -39.20
N LEU A 17 7.19 -37.62 -39.86
CA LEU A 17 6.37 -36.52 -40.35
C LEU A 17 5.81 -35.69 -39.18
N TRP A 18 5.38 -36.35 -38.09
CA TRP A 18 4.91 -35.66 -36.88
C TRP A 18 6.03 -34.91 -36.17
N LEU A 19 7.24 -35.48 -36.08
CA LEU A 19 8.41 -34.78 -35.51
C LEU A 19 8.83 -33.57 -36.36
N SER A 20 8.68 -33.62 -37.69
CA SER A 20 8.98 -32.46 -38.56
C SER A 20 7.94 -31.34 -38.45
N LEU A 21 6.67 -31.65 -38.10
CA LEU A 21 5.65 -30.64 -37.76
C LEU A 21 5.82 -30.04 -36.36
N LEU A 22 6.60 -30.67 -35.47
CA LEU A 22 7.07 -30.06 -34.22
C LEU A 22 8.32 -29.18 -34.42
N GLY A 23 8.73 -28.95 -35.67
CA GLY A 23 9.76 -28.00 -36.06
C GLY A 23 9.57 -26.67 -35.34
N ALA A 24 10.61 -26.28 -34.59
CA ALA A 24 10.64 -25.18 -33.65
C ALA A 24 9.87 -23.96 -34.15
N ARG A 25 8.72 -23.68 -33.54
CA ARG A 25 8.15 -22.34 -33.51
C ARG A 25 9.16 -21.48 -32.76
N THR A 26 10.09 -20.85 -33.47
CA THR A 26 10.84 -19.73 -32.94
C THR A 26 9.79 -18.69 -32.58
N ALA A 27 9.45 -18.57 -31.30
CA ALA A 27 8.62 -17.50 -30.81
C ALA A 27 9.38 -16.21 -31.10
N SER A 28 9.04 -15.57 -32.23
CA SER A 28 9.52 -14.23 -32.53
C SER A 28 8.96 -13.33 -31.43
N ALA A 29 9.80 -13.00 -30.44
CA ALA A 29 9.42 -12.09 -29.38
C ALA A 29 8.96 -10.79 -30.04
N SER A 30 7.71 -10.40 -29.80
CA SER A 30 7.20 -9.14 -30.33
C SER A 30 8.08 -7.99 -29.81
N LYS A 31 8.41 -7.03 -30.69
CA LYS A 31 9.14 -5.82 -30.30
C LYS A 31 8.19 -4.93 -29.51
N ALA A 32 8.04 -5.20 -28.22
CA ALA A 32 7.21 -4.42 -27.32
C ALA A 32 8.03 -3.28 -26.68
N VAL A 33 7.42 -2.11 -26.57
CA VAL A 33 7.96 -0.99 -25.79
C VAL A 33 7.15 -0.91 -24.50
N THR A 34 7.82 -0.98 -23.36
CA THR A 34 7.19 -0.88 -22.04
C THR A 34 7.71 0.34 -21.32
N ALA A 35 6.80 1.17 -20.81
CA ALA A 35 7.11 2.34 -20.02
C ALA A 35 6.39 2.25 -18.67
N HIS A 36 7.09 2.65 -17.62
CA HIS A 36 6.58 2.67 -16.25
C HIS A 36 6.94 3.99 -15.58
N LEU A 37 6.00 4.55 -14.82
CA LEU A 37 6.21 5.74 -14.00
C LEU A 37 6.30 5.34 -12.53
N ALA A 38 7.43 5.67 -11.91
CA ALA A 38 7.65 5.46 -10.48
C ALA A 38 7.75 6.80 -9.75
N ALA A 39 7.10 6.88 -8.59
CA ALA A 39 7.20 8.00 -7.67
C ALA A 39 8.57 8.03 -6.98
N LYS A 40 8.88 9.15 -6.31
CA LYS A 40 10.12 9.28 -5.53
C LYS A 40 10.06 8.58 -4.16
N TRP A 41 8.88 8.19 -3.71
CA TRP A 41 8.67 7.57 -2.40
C TRP A 41 8.50 6.05 -2.46
N PRO A 42 8.73 5.35 -1.33
CA PRO A 42 8.50 3.91 -1.19
C PRO A 42 7.07 3.47 -1.46
N GLU A 43 6.90 2.19 -1.78
CA GLU A 43 5.58 1.59 -1.81
C GLU A 43 4.89 1.64 -0.43
N THR A 44 3.62 2.06 -0.43
CA THR A 44 2.77 2.19 0.76
C THR A 44 1.86 0.96 0.93
N PRO A 45 1.53 0.53 2.16
CA PRO A 45 0.63 -0.60 2.36
C PRO A 45 -0.84 -0.23 2.05
N LEU A 46 -1.54 -1.10 1.32
CA LEU A 46 -2.95 -0.89 0.97
C LEU A 46 -3.87 -0.80 2.19
N LEU A 47 -3.50 -1.41 3.33
CA LEU A 47 -4.26 -1.29 4.58
C LEU A 47 -4.30 0.17 5.07
N LEU A 48 -3.19 0.91 4.94
CA LEU A 48 -3.14 2.31 5.35
C LEU A 48 -3.85 3.20 4.33
N GLU A 49 -3.71 2.91 3.04
CA GLU A 49 -4.48 3.61 1.99
C GLU A 49 -6.00 3.41 2.18
N ALA A 50 -6.42 2.22 2.60
CA ALA A 50 -7.82 1.93 2.93
C ALA A 50 -8.31 2.74 4.12
N SER A 51 -7.49 2.89 5.17
CA SER A 51 -7.88 3.69 6.32
C SER A 51 -8.04 5.16 5.95
N GLU A 52 -7.14 5.72 5.15
CA GLU A 52 -7.27 7.11 4.68
C GLU A 52 -8.50 7.31 3.78
N PHE A 53 -8.82 6.35 2.91
CA PHE A 53 -10.06 6.40 2.13
C PHE A 53 -11.30 6.46 3.04
N ILE A 54 -11.35 5.61 4.07
CA ILE A 54 -12.48 5.58 5.01
C ILE A 54 -12.52 6.86 5.85
N ALA A 55 -11.37 7.48 6.13
CA ALA A 55 -11.31 8.73 6.87
C ALA A 55 -11.90 9.92 6.12
N GLU A 56 -11.84 9.94 4.78
CA GLU A 56 -12.51 10.97 3.98
C GLU A 56 -14.04 10.91 4.13
N GLU A 57 -14.61 9.72 4.32
CA GLU A 57 -16.03 9.53 4.57
C GLU A 57 -16.46 10.01 5.96
N SER A 58 -15.73 9.57 7.00
CA SER A 58 -15.97 9.97 8.38
C SER A 58 -14.83 9.54 9.30
N ASN A 59 -14.43 10.44 10.19
CA ASN A 59 -13.44 10.16 11.23
C ASN A 59 -13.92 9.05 12.18
N GLU A 60 -15.21 8.98 12.49
CA GLU A 60 -15.77 7.91 13.31
C GLU A 60 -15.62 6.54 12.63
N LYS A 61 -15.91 6.45 11.32
CA LYS A 61 -15.70 5.22 10.53
C LYS A 61 -14.23 4.82 10.50
N PHE A 62 -13.32 5.78 10.39
CA PHE A 62 -11.88 5.52 10.47
C PHE A 62 -11.51 4.78 11.76
N TRP A 63 -11.89 5.33 12.92
CA TRP A 63 -11.57 4.70 14.20
C TRP A 63 -12.25 3.34 14.36
N GLN A 64 -13.50 3.19 13.94
CA GLN A 64 -14.19 1.89 13.94
C GLN A 64 -13.48 0.87 13.04
N PHE A 65 -12.99 1.29 11.87
CA PHE A 65 -12.22 0.42 10.98
C PHE A 65 -10.93 -0.04 11.66
N LEU A 66 -10.18 0.86 12.30
CA LEU A 66 -8.96 0.54 13.04
C LEU A 66 -9.18 -0.50 14.15
N GLU A 67 -10.30 -0.43 14.86
CA GLU A 67 -10.67 -1.41 15.88
C GLU A 67 -10.84 -2.82 15.29
N THR A 68 -11.30 -2.93 14.04
CA THR A 68 -11.48 -4.25 13.38
C THR A 68 -10.20 -4.85 12.79
N VAL A 69 -9.18 -4.01 12.51
CA VAL A 69 -7.96 -4.41 11.80
C VAL A 69 -6.71 -4.36 12.67
N GLN A 70 -6.83 -4.25 14.00
CA GLN A 70 -5.71 -4.06 14.94
C GLN A 70 -4.51 -5.02 14.74
N GLU A 71 -4.75 -6.28 14.35
CA GLU A 71 -3.70 -7.30 14.12
C GLU A 71 -3.77 -7.92 12.70
N LEU A 72 -4.38 -7.21 11.74
CA LEU A 72 -4.55 -7.73 10.39
C LEU A 72 -3.22 -8.01 9.68
N ALA A 73 -2.14 -7.31 10.04
CA ALA A 73 -0.83 -7.49 9.40
C ALA A 73 -0.22 -8.89 9.62
N ILE A 74 -0.73 -9.68 10.57
CA ILE A 74 -0.32 -11.08 10.75
C ILE A 74 -0.64 -11.90 9.49
N TYR A 75 -1.79 -11.66 8.86
CA TYR A 75 -2.20 -12.37 7.64
C TYR A 75 -1.30 -12.11 6.45
N LYS A 76 -0.60 -10.96 6.41
CA LYS A 76 0.39 -10.66 5.35
C LYS A 76 1.56 -11.65 5.34
N GLN A 77 1.87 -12.27 6.49
CA GLN A 77 2.97 -13.24 6.58
C GLN A 77 2.55 -14.66 6.23
N THR A 78 1.26 -14.97 6.34
CA THR A 78 0.73 -16.34 6.19
C THR A 78 0.02 -16.56 4.86
N GLU A 79 -0.61 -15.52 4.30
CA GLU A 79 -1.47 -15.58 3.12
C GLU A 79 -0.79 -14.94 1.90
N SER A 80 -1.34 -15.21 0.71
CA SER A 80 -0.92 -14.50 -0.51
C SER A 80 -1.34 -13.03 -0.50
N ASP A 81 -0.62 -12.17 -1.21
CA ASP A 81 -0.96 -10.74 -1.35
C ASP A 81 -2.40 -10.54 -1.86
N TYR A 82 -2.87 -11.41 -2.76
CA TYR A 82 -4.24 -11.38 -3.26
C TYR A 82 -5.28 -11.67 -2.16
N SER A 83 -5.04 -12.70 -1.34
CA SER A 83 -5.91 -13.05 -0.20
C SER A 83 -5.94 -11.93 0.84
N TYR A 84 -4.77 -11.36 1.15
CA TYR A 84 -4.64 -10.23 2.06
C TYR A 84 -5.38 -8.98 1.56
N ASN A 85 -5.26 -8.64 0.28
CA ASN A 85 -5.95 -7.48 -0.31
C ASN A 85 -7.48 -7.67 -0.31
N ASN A 86 -7.95 -8.88 -0.61
CA ASN A 86 -9.38 -9.19 -0.52
C ASN A 86 -9.90 -9.15 0.92
N LEU A 87 -9.08 -9.53 1.89
CA LEU A 87 -9.42 -9.39 3.30
C LEU A 87 -9.56 -7.91 3.70
N ILE A 88 -8.66 -7.04 3.24
CA ILE A 88 -8.76 -5.58 3.45
C ILE A 88 -10.08 -5.07 2.88
N LEU A 89 -10.40 -5.40 1.62
CA LEU A 89 -11.66 -5.00 0.98
C LEU A 89 -12.88 -5.52 1.74
N LYS A 90 -12.84 -6.77 2.22
CA LYS A 90 -13.92 -7.37 3.01
C LYS A 90 -14.13 -6.65 4.35
N LYS A 91 -13.04 -6.23 5.00
CA LYS A 91 -13.10 -5.45 6.25
C LYS A 91 -13.61 -4.04 6.00
N ALA A 92 -13.13 -3.38 4.95
CA ALA A 92 -13.61 -2.06 4.54
C ALA A 92 -15.11 -2.08 4.18
N GLY A 93 -15.59 -3.16 3.56
CA GLY A 93 -17.00 -3.35 3.19
C GLY A 93 -17.97 -3.47 4.37
N GLN A 94 -17.47 -3.52 5.62
CA GLN A 94 -18.30 -3.40 6.81
C GLN A 94 -18.71 -1.94 7.10
N PHE A 95 -17.96 -0.98 6.55
CA PHE A 95 -18.12 0.46 6.80
C PHE A 95 -18.48 1.27 5.55
N LEU A 96 -18.28 0.66 4.38
CA LEU A 96 -18.50 1.23 3.07
C LEU A 96 -19.62 0.46 2.35
N ASP A 97 -20.44 1.17 1.58
CA ASP A 97 -21.41 0.53 0.69
C ASP A 97 -20.74 -0.01 -0.59
N ASN A 98 -21.52 -0.65 -1.45
CA ASN A 98 -21.01 -1.24 -2.70
C ASN A 98 -20.41 -0.19 -3.66
N LEU A 99 -20.92 1.05 -3.67
CA LEU A 99 -20.41 2.11 -4.53
C LEU A 99 -19.03 2.54 -4.04
N HIS A 100 -18.90 2.83 -2.75
CA HIS A 100 -17.65 3.23 -2.12
C HIS A 100 -16.60 2.11 -2.18
N ILE A 101 -16.99 0.84 -2.12
CA ILE A 101 -16.05 -0.28 -2.32
C ILE A 101 -15.51 -0.34 -3.74
N ASN A 102 -16.35 -0.09 -4.75
CA ASN A 102 -15.87 -0.01 -6.13
C ASN A 102 -14.95 1.20 -6.34
N LEU A 103 -15.26 2.33 -5.69
CA LEU A 103 -14.39 3.50 -5.69
C LEU A 103 -13.08 3.24 -4.96
N LEU A 104 -13.09 2.49 -3.86
CA LEU A 104 -11.88 2.07 -3.13
C LEU A 104 -10.97 1.20 -4.00
N LYS A 105 -11.54 0.24 -4.75
CA LYS A 105 -10.78 -0.58 -5.72
C LYS A 105 -10.14 0.29 -6.81
N PHE A 106 -10.87 1.29 -7.29
CA PHE A 106 -10.32 2.27 -8.24
C PHE A 106 -9.19 3.09 -7.59
N ALA A 107 -9.40 3.60 -6.38
CA ALA A 107 -8.41 4.35 -5.61
C ALA A 107 -7.13 3.54 -5.37
N PHE A 108 -7.23 2.24 -5.07
CA PHE A 108 -6.09 1.33 -4.99
C PHE A 108 -5.38 1.15 -6.33
N SER A 109 -6.11 1.09 -7.43
CA SER A 109 -5.52 0.91 -8.77
C SER A 109 -4.69 2.13 -9.20
N ILE A 110 -5.08 3.33 -8.75
CA ILE A 110 -4.37 4.59 -9.03
C ILE A 110 -3.48 5.07 -7.88
N ARG A 111 -3.43 4.34 -6.75
CA ARG A 111 -2.67 4.68 -5.54
C ARG A 111 -3.00 6.09 -5.02
N ALA A 112 -4.29 6.45 -5.03
CA ALA A 112 -4.76 7.82 -4.72
C ALA A 112 -4.30 8.32 -3.33
N TYR A 113 -4.21 7.43 -2.35
CA TYR A 113 -3.88 7.77 -0.95
C TYR A 113 -2.41 7.52 -0.59
N SER A 114 -1.61 6.97 -1.52
CA SER A 114 -0.18 6.80 -1.30
C SER A 114 0.55 8.11 -0.95
N PRO A 115 0.25 9.27 -1.59
CA PRO A 115 0.84 10.55 -1.20
C PRO A 115 0.52 10.95 0.25
N THR A 116 -0.68 10.67 0.73
CA THR A 116 -1.10 10.98 2.12
C THR A 116 -0.30 10.15 3.13
N ILE A 117 -0.11 8.85 2.86
CA ILE A 117 0.75 8.00 3.70
C ILE A 117 2.18 8.52 3.70
N GLN A 118 2.70 8.90 2.53
CA GLN A 118 4.04 9.45 2.42
C GLN A 118 4.18 10.80 3.15
N MET A 119 3.15 11.66 3.13
CA MET A 119 3.13 12.90 3.89
C MET A 119 3.31 12.63 5.39
N PHE A 120 2.61 11.64 5.95
CA PHE A 120 2.81 11.26 7.35
C PHE A 120 4.20 10.70 7.63
N GLN A 121 4.80 9.95 6.70
CA GLN A 121 6.20 9.51 6.86
C GLN A 121 7.16 10.70 6.89
N GLN A 122 6.93 11.76 6.10
CA GLN A 122 7.75 12.97 6.15
C GLN A 122 7.58 13.71 7.48
N ILE A 123 6.34 13.85 7.96
CA ILE A 123 6.07 14.43 9.29
C ILE A 123 6.78 13.63 10.40
N ALA A 124 6.79 12.30 10.30
CA ALA A 124 7.49 11.44 11.25
C ALA A 124 9.02 11.55 11.13
N ALA A 125 9.57 11.88 9.96
CA ALA A 125 11.00 12.10 9.78
C ALA A 125 11.50 13.37 10.50
N ASP A 126 10.66 14.40 10.60
CA ASP A 126 10.94 15.62 11.37
C ASP A 126 10.84 15.40 12.90
N GLU A 127 10.14 14.35 13.32
CA GLU A 127 9.93 13.95 14.72
C GLU A 127 10.47 12.54 14.97
N PRO A 128 11.79 12.32 14.85
CA PRO A 128 12.36 10.98 14.76
C PRO A 128 12.05 10.13 16.01
N PRO A 129 11.73 8.85 15.82
CA PRO A 129 11.48 7.94 16.93
C PRO A 129 12.74 7.77 17.79
N PRO A 130 12.58 7.42 19.07
CA PRO A 130 13.67 6.83 19.85
C PRO A 130 14.19 5.54 19.18
N ASP A 131 15.46 5.22 19.40
CA ASP A 131 16.15 4.12 18.71
C ASP A 131 15.41 2.78 18.82
N GLY A 132 15.21 2.12 17.69
CA GLY A 132 14.69 0.75 17.60
C GLY A 132 13.17 0.60 17.75
N CYS A 133 12.40 1.68 17.77
CA CYS A 133 10.95 1.61 18.00
C CYS A 133 10.12 1.38 16.73
N ALA A 134 9.28 0.33 16.74
CA ALA A 134 8.30 0.06 15.69
C ALA A 134 7.10 1.03 15.74
N ALA A 135 6.76 1.51 16.93
CA ALA A 135 5.76 2.56 17.16
C ALA A 135 6.22 3.43 18.33
N PHE A 136 5.87 4.71 18.29
CA PHE A 136 6.25 5.66 19.32
C PHE A 136 5.17 6.71 19.51
N VAL A 137 5.22 7.36 20.67
CA VAL A 137 4.23 8.33 21.09
C VAL A 137 4.91 9.66 21.35
N VAL A 138 4.32 10.74 20.85
CA VAL A 138 4.76 12.11 21.10
C VAL A 138 3.76 12.80 22.01
N ILE A 139 4.24 13.20 23.19
CA ILE A 139 3.49 14.01 24.16
C ILE A 139 4.23 15.32 24.25
N HIS A 140 3.72 16.40 23.65
CA HIS A 140 4.25 17.76 23.76
C HIS A 140 5.79 17.82 23.65
N LYS A 141 6.32 17.45 22.47
CA LYS A 141 7.76 17.41 22.13
C LYS A 141 8.61 16.36 22.86
N LYS A 142 8.02 15.42 23.61
CA LYS A 142 8.77 14.27 24.16
C LYS A 142 8.26 12.98 23.54
N HIS A 143 9.21 12.18 23.09
CA HIS A 143 8.99 10.90 22.44
C HIS A 143 9.19 9.77 23.46
N THR A 144 8.33 8.77 23.43
CA THR A 144 8.52 7.53 24.17
C THR A 144 7.98 6.35 23.38
N CYS A 145 8.64 5.21 23.53
CA CYS A 145 8.16 3.93 23.01
C CYS A 145 7.69 2.99 24.12
N LYS A 146 7.66 3.48 25.36
CA LYS A 146 7.31 2.68 26.53
C LYS A 146 6.00 3.18 27.11
N ILE A 147 5.01 2.29 27.13
CA ILE A 147 3.69 2.57 27.69
C ILE A 147 3.78 3.07 29.15
N ASN A 148 4.70 2.51 29.93
CA ASN A 148 4.89 2.85 31.34
C ASN A 148 5.28 4.33 31.56
N GLU A 149 5.93 4.96 30.57
CA GLU A 149 6.38 6.36 30.67
C GLU A 149 5.28 7.37 30.33
N ILE A 150 4.22 6.94 29.64
CA ILE A 150 3.12 7.81 29.20
C ILE A 150 2.51 8.58 30.37
N LYS A 151 2.19 7.89 31.48
CA LYS A 151 1.63 8.53 32.69
C LYS A 151 2.57 9.60 33.26
N LYS A 152 3.88 9.36 33.25
CA LYS A 152 4.88 10.30 33.77
C LYS A 152 5.00 11.53 32.86
N LEU A 153 4.97 11.34 31.55
CA LEU A 153 5.06 12.43 30.58
C LEU A 153 3.78 13.28 30.55
N LEU A 154 2.60 12.68 30.69
CA LEU A 154 1.32 13.40 30.75
C LEU A 154 1.27 14.39 31.93
N LYS A 155 1.78 14.02 33.10
CA LYS A 155 1.86 14.93 34.26
C LYS A 155 2.66 16.21 33.98
N LYS A 156 3.63 16.16 33.06
CA LYS A 156 4.46 17.30 32.66
C LYS A 156 4.03 17.89 31.31
N ALA A 157 2.87 17.50 30.76
CA ALA A 157 2.44 17.96 29.44
C ALA A 157 2.11 19.47 29.46
N THR A 158 1.39 19.94 30.47
CA THR A 158 0.97 21.35 30.59
C THR A 158 2.12 22.35 30.70
N SER A 159 3.31 21.92 31.12
CA SER A 159 4.49 22.78 31.18
C SER A 159 5.24 22.89 29.85
N ARG A 160 4.75 22.25 28.78
CA ARG A 160 5.40 22.19 27.47
C ARG A 160 4.47 22.78 26.41
N PRO A 161 5.04 23.29 25.30
CA PRO A 161 4.23 23.85 24.23
C PRO A 161 3.34 22.77 23.62
N ARG A 162 2.06 23.10 23.43
CA ARG A 162 1.08 22.24 22.76
C ARG A 162 1.56 21.97 21.32
N PRO A 163 1.61 20.70 20.87
CA PRO A 163 2.02 20.39 19.51
C PRO A 163 1.00 20.92 18.50
N TYR A 164 1.47 21.29 17.32
CA TYR A 164 0.62 21.65 16.21
C TYR A 164 -0.04 20.40 15.61
N LEU A 165 -1.36 20.49 15.39
CA LEU A 165 -2.15 19.44 14.75
C LEU A 165 -2.47 19.86 13.32
N PHE A 166 -2.16 19.00 12.37
CA PHE A 166 -2.45 19.22 10.96
C PHE A 166 -3.94 18.96 10.67
N LYS A 167 -4.44 19.54 9.58
CA LYS A 167 -5.83 19.34 9.15
C LYS A 167 -6.14 17.86 8.86
N GLY A 168 -5.18 17.12 8.33
CA GLY A 168 -5.30 15.69 8.04
C GLY A 168 -5.08 14.76 9.24
N ASP A 169 -4.84 15.29 10.45
CA ASP A 169 -4.64 14.44 11.62
C ASP A 169 -5.95 13.78 12.07
N HIS A 170 -5.92 12.46 12.26
CA HIS A 170 -7.05 11.70 12.78
C HIS A 170 -7.14 11.84 14.29
N LYS A 171 -8.18 12.52 14.77
CA LYS A 171 -8.43 12.78 16.20
C LYS A 171 -9.44 11.78 16.73
N PHE A 172 -9.14 11.15 17.84
CA PHE A 172 -10.07 10.25 18.50
C PHE A 172 -11.31 11.04 18.95
N PRO A 173 -12.55 10.54 18.74
CA PRO A 173 -13.76 11.24 19.11
C PRO A 173 -13.76 11.61 20.60
N THR A 174 -13.99 12.89 20.90
CA THR A 174 -14.05 13.38 22.28
C THR A 174 -14.89 14.66 22.36
N ASP A 175 -15.68 14.77 23.42
CA ASP A 175 -16.51 15.96 23.69
C ASP A 175 -15.78 17.01 24.56
N LYS A 176 -14.56 16.68 25.03
CA LYS A 176 -13.80 17.54 25.94
C LYS A 176 -12.74 18.34 25.20
N GLU A 177 -12.75 19.65 25.43
CA GLU A 177 -11.74 20.56 24.91
C GLU A 177 -10.52 20.68 25.84
N ASN A 178 -9.43 21.26 25.32
CA ASN A 178 -8.21 21.59 26.09
C ASN A 178 -7.48 20.41 26.78
N LEU A 179 -7.71 19.17 26.33
CA LEU A 179 -6.98 18.01 26.84
C LEU A 179 -5.49 18.00 26.41
N PRO A 180 -4.59 17.37 27.20
CA PRO A 180 -3.23 17.09 26.78
C PRO A 180 -3.19 16.25 25.50
N VAL A 181 -2.57 16.80 24.45
CA VAL A 181 -2.39 16.12 23.16
C VAL A 181 -1.36 15.00 23.24
N ILE A 182 -1.71 13.84 22.68
CA ILE A 182 -0.84 12.69 22.53
C ILE A 182 -1.00 12.13 21.12
N ILE A 183 0.13 12.05 20.40
CA ILE A 183 0.17 11.65 19.00
C ILE A 183 0.85 10.28 18.93
N LEU A 184 0.15 9.27 18.44
CA LEU A 184 0.71 7.95 18.17
C LEU A 184 1.21 7.91 16.72
N TYR A 185 2.46 7.52 16.56
CA TYR A 185 3.06 7.16 15.29
C TYR A 185 3.18 5.64 15.24
N ALA A 186 2.37 5.00 14.41
CA ALA A 186 2.38 3.55 14.28
C ALA A 186 1.92 3.07 12.89
N GLU A 187 2.31 1.86 12.56
CA GLU A 187 1.79 1.12 11.42
C GLU A 187 0.54 0.35 11.86
N VAL A 188 -0.62 0.72 11.31
CA VAL A 188 -1.90 0.08 11.60
C VAL A 188 -1.87 -1.39 11.21
N GLY A 189 -2.49 -2.23 12.03
CA GLY A 189 -2.53 -3.68 11.84
C GLY A 189 -1.36 -4.43 12.46
N THR A 190 -0.38 -3.74 13.03
CA THR A 190 0.72 -4.36 13.77
C THR A 190 0.39 -4.55 15.24
N ARG A 191 1.05 -5.54 15.88
CA ARG A 191 0.95 -5.74 17.33
C ARG A 191 1.44 -4.55 18.14
N ALA A 192 2.39 -3.77 17.60
CA ALA A 192 2.88 -2.55 18.24
C ALA A 192 1.77 -1.50 18.30
N PHE A 193 1.06 -1.27 17.19
CA PHE A 193 -0.11 -0.40 17.14
C PHE A 193 -1.15 -0.82 18.18
N ARG A 194 -1.59 -2.09 18.18
CA ARG A 194 -2.59 -2.59 19.13
C ARG A 194 -2.25 -2.26 20.59
N LYS A 195 -1.01 -2.55 21.01
CA LYS A 195 -0.57 -2.34 22.40
C LYS A 195 -0.71 -0.88 22.84
N PHE A 196 -0.33 0.07 21.98
CA PHE A 196 -0.51 1.49 22.29
C PHE A 196 -1.97 1.91 22.18
N HIS A 197 -2.64 1.47 21.12
CA HIS A 197 -4.02 1.85 20.83
C HIS A 197 -4.95 1.50 21.99
N THR A 198 -4.89 0.29 22.56
CA THR A 198 -5.71 -0.11 23.71
C THR A 198 -5.56 0.85 24.89
N VAL A 199 -4.33 1.23 25.23
CA VAL A 199 -4.08 2.12 26.39
C VAL A 199 -4.51 3.57 26.08
N LEU A 200 -4.31 4.01 24.85
CA LEU A 200 -4.64 5.39 24.45
C LEU A 200 -6.14 5.58 24.21
N SER A 201 -6.85 4.59 23.66
CA SER A 201 -8.29 4.67 23.46
C SER A 201 -9.03 4.68 24.80
N GLU A 202 -8.66 3.83 25.76
CA GLU A 202 -9.22 3.86 27.12
C GLU A 202 -9.06 5.24 27.78
N LYS A 203 -7.86 5.82 27.67
CA LYS A 203 -7.58 7.16 28.21
C LYS A 203 -8.33 8.28 27.51
N ALA A 204 -8.51 8.17 26.19
CA ALA A 204 -9.28 9.13 25.42
C ALA A 204 -10.78 9.04 25.74
N GLN A 205 -11.32 7.83 25.91
CA GLN A 205 -12.72 7.59 26.34
C GLN A 205 -13.00 8.14 27.73
N ASN A 206 -12.05 8.01 28.67
CA ASN A 206 -12.14 8.66 29.99
C ASN A 206 -12.02 10.20 29.91
N GLY A 207 -11.66 10.73 28.74
CA GLY A 207 -11.43 12.15 28.50
C GLY A 207 -10.24 12.69 29.27
N GLU A 208 -9.17 11.89 29.39
CA GLU A 208 -7.89 12.31 30.00
C GLU A 208 -6.94 12.97 28.98
N ILE A 209 -7.07 12.63 27.70
CA ILE A 209 -6.14 12.99 26.62
C ILE A 209 -6.88 13.27 25.31
N LEU A 210 -6.27 14.12 24.47
CA LEU A 210 -6.63 14.20 23.05
C LEU A 210 -5.72 13.26 22.26
N TYR A 211 -6.26 12.10 21.89
CA TYR A 211 -5.53 11.08 21.15
C TYR A 211 -5.58 11.34 19.65
N VAL A 212 -4.41 11.35 19.01
CA VAL A 212 -4.24 11.54 17.57
C VAL A 212 -3.42 10.39 17.00
N LEU A 213 -3.79 9.90 15.82
CA LEU A 213 -3.01 8.89 15.09
C LEU A 213 -2.39 9.52 13.83
N ARG A 214 -1.10 9.23 13.62
CA ARG A 214 -0.37 9.48 12.38
C ARG A 214 0.24 8.16 11.89
N HIS A 215 0.15 7.90 10.60
CA HIS A 215 0.74 6.71 10.01
C HIS A 215 2.28 6.77 10.06
N TYR A 216 2.90 5.70 10.53
CA TYR A 216 4.36 5.59 10.59
C TYR A 216 4.78 4.17 10.26
N ILE A 217 5.73 4.03 9.34
CA ILE A 217 6.26 2.74 8.91
C ILE A 217 7.74 2.75 9.25
N GLN A 218 8.15 1.94 10.23
CA GLN A 218 9.55 1.92 10.69
C GLN A 218 10.52 1.51 9.57
N LYS A 219 10.10 0.58 8.73
CA LYS A 219 10.91 0.05 7.63
C LYS A 219 10.11 0.13 6.33
N PRO A 220 10.14 1.26 5.61
CA PRO A 220 9.50 1.39 4.31
C PRO A 220 10.05 0.37 3.30
N SER A 221 9.25 0.04 2.29
CA SER A 221 9.69 -0.82 1.19
C SER A 221 10.90 -0.21 0.46
N SER A 222 11.83 -1.05 0.00
CA SER A 222 12.91 -0.59 -0.89
C SER A 222 12.41 -0.30 -2.31
N GLN A 223 11.23 -0.82 -2.66
CA GLN A 223 10.61 -0.60 -3.96
C GLN A 223 9.92 0.76 -3.99
N LYS A 224 10.10 1.48 -5.10
CA LYS A 224 9.40 2.74 -5.35
C LYS A 224 7.96 2.48 -5.73
N MET A 225 7.10 3.42 -5.37
CA MET A 225 5.69 3.39 -5.75
C MET A 225 5.51 3.49 -7.26
N ASN A 226 4.90 2.50 -7.91
CA ASN A 226 4.47 2.62 -9.30
C ASN A 226 3.15 3.39 -9.37
N LEU A 227 3.09 4.40 -10.23
CA LEU A 227 1.92 5.24 -10.41
C LEU A 227 1.13 4.78 -11.63
N SER A 228 -0.17 5.07 -11.62
CA SER A 228 -1.09 4.89 -12.74
C SER A 228 -1.73 6.23 -13.11
N GLY A 229 -2.52 6.29 -14.19
CA GLY A 229 -3.24 7.50 -14.59
C GLY A 229 -2.46 8.46 -15.50
N TYR A 230 -1.38 7.97 -16.13
CA TYR A 230 -0.64 8.68 -17.17
C TYR A 230 -0.76 7.96 -18.51
N GLY A 231 -0.65 8.71 -19.61
CA GLY A 231 -0.57 8.19 -20.97
C GLY A 231 0.87 8.19 -21.47
N VAL A 232 1.23 7.20 -22.29
CA VAL A 232 2.52 7.12 -22.99
C VAL A 232 2.25 7.20 -24.48
N GLU A 233 2.97 8.07 -25.16
CA GLU A 233 2.86 8.26 -26.61
C GLU A 233 4.18 7.89 -27.29
N LEU A 234 4.09 7.18 -28.42
CA LEU A 234 5.21 6.94 -29.33
C LEU A 234 4.99 7.74 -30.61
N ALA A 235 5.52 8.96 -30.62
CA ALA A 235 5.43 9.83 -31.79
C ALA A 235 6.50 9.46 -32.83
N ILE A 236 6.07 9.29 -34.09
CA ILE A 236 6.98 9.09 -35.22
C ILE A 236 7.57 10.45 -35.62
N LYS A 237 8.88 10.61 -35.43
CA LYS A 237 9.56 11.89 -35.71
C LYS A 237 9.87 12.13 -37.20
N SER A 238 9.99 11.08 -38.01
CA SER A 238 10.27 11.19 -39.45
C SER A 238 9.06 10.75 -40.25
N THR A 239 8.33 11.72 -40.82
CA THR A 239 7.16 11.49 -41.69
C THR A 239 7.48 11.61 -43.18
N GLU A 240 8.71 12.03 -43.54
CA GLU A 240 9.17 12.05 -44.93
C GLU A 240 9.38 10.64 -45.45
N TYR A 241 8.53 10.22 -46.40
CA TYR A 241 8.74 9.00 -47.16
C TYR A 241 9.75 9.29 -48.29
N LYS A 242 10.96 8.74 -48.19
CA LYS A 242 11.86 8.65 -49.35
C LYS A 242 11.38 7.47 -50.19
N ALA A 243 10.68 7.75 -51.27
CA ALA A 243 10.44 6.77 -52.32
C ALA A 243 11.80 6.43 -52.94
N LEU A 244 12.37 5.28 -52.58
CA LEU A 244 13.43 4.67 -53.37
C LEU A 244 12.76 4.04 -54.59
N ASP A 245 13.15 4.50 -55.76
CA ASP A 245 12.68 3.97 -57.04
C ASP A 245 13.34 2.59 -57.27
N ASP A 246 12.56 1.52 -57.03
CA ASP A 246 13.00 0.13 -57.21
C ASP A 246 13.06 -0.30 -58.70
N THR A 247 12.95 0.63 -59.67
CA THR A 247 13.04 0.29 -61.12
C THR A 247 14.44 -0.11 -61.61
N GLN A 248 15.44 -0.20 -60.73
CA GLN A 248 16.79 -0.69 -61.06
C GLN A 248 17.05 -2.10 -60.49
N VAL A 249 16.08 -3.01 -60.60
CA VAL A 249 16.38 -4.45 -60.61
C VAL A 249 16.28 -4.94 -62.05
N LYS A 250 17.39 -4.83 -62.78
CA LYS A 250 17.62 -5.52 -64.05
C LYS A 250 18.40 -6.82 -63.80
#